data_AF-A0AAN7VG62-F1
#
_entry.id   AF-A0AAN7VG62-F1
#
_cell.length_a   1.000
_cell.length_b   1.000
_cell.length_c   1.000
_cell.angle_alpha   90.00
_cell.angle_beta   90.00
_cell.angle_gamma   90.00
#
_symmetry.space_group_name_H-M   'P 1'
#
loop_
_entity.id
_entity.type
_entity.pdbx_description
1 polymer ?
#
loop_
_entity_poly.entity_id
_entity_poly.type
_entity_poly.pdbx_seq_one_letter_code
_entity_poly.pdbx_strand_id
1 'polypeptide(L)'
;MNLAKKFIGNIFAKTGLSALGGGEKKASPRAMRYPYTFTAKIVQFPYMHYFKHSWMYRYYSYALIISLPIFWKIQCKANSPENVAKWEEQKRKDHEKDEAAAAAHDH
;
A
#
# COMPACT_ATOMS: atom_id res chain seq x y z
N MET A 1 -22.34 13.65 17.31
CA MET A 1 -21.66 12.33 17.23
C MET A 1 -22.29 11.31 16.26
N ASN A 2 -23.51 11.51 15.74
CA ASN A 2 -24.14 10.56 14.80
C ASN A 2 -23.82 10.81 13.31
N LEU A 3 -23.19 11.93 12.97
CA LEU A 3 -22.88 12.29 11.57
C LEU A 3 -21.59 11.60 11.08
N ALA A 4 -20.53 11.58 11.89
CA ALA A 4 -19.28 10.89 11.56
C ALA A 4 -19.45 9.37 11.44
N LYS A 5 -20.32 8.76 12.27
CA LYS A 5 -20.64 7.32 12.21
C LYS A 5 -21.39 6.94 10.93
N LYS A 6 -22.28 7.83 10.44
CA LYS A 6 -23.02 7.65 9.17
C LYS A 6 -22.12 7.80 7.95
N PHE A 7 -21.16 8.71 7.97
CA PHE A 7 -20.21 8.90 6.87
C PHE A 7 -19.23 7.72 6.76
N ILE A 8 -18.71 7.22 7.86
CA ILE A 8 -17.85 6.02 7.86
C ILE A 8 -18.65 4.78 7.40
N GLY A 9 -19.90 4.63 7.86
CA GLY A 9 -20.78 3.53 7.45
C GLY A 9 -21.13 3.55 5.95
N ASN A 10 -21.42 4.72 5.38
CA ASN A 10 -21.75 4.84 3.94
C ASN A 10 -20.52 4.68 3.03
N ILE A 11 -19.32 5.05 3.50
CA ILE A 11 -18.08 4.80 2.74
C ILE A 11 -17.77 3.30 2.70
N PHE A 12 -18.00 2.56 3.79
CA PHE A 12 -17.78 1.11 3.82
C PHE A 12 -18.82 0.34 3.00
N ALA A 13 -20.09 0.77 2.99
CA ALA A 13 -21.16 0.11 2.25
C ALA A 13 -21.11 0.33 0.73
N LYS A 14 -20.65 1.50 0.26
CA LYS A 14 -20.63 1.84 -1.18
C LYS A 14 -19.37 1.34 -1.90
N THR A 15 -18.35 0.91 -1.16
CA THR A 15 -17.07 0.43 -1.69
C THR A 15 -16.96 -1.11 -1.60
N GLY A 16 -18.07 -1.85 -1.76
CA GLY A 16 -18.07 -3.32 -1.98
C GLY A 16 -17.33 -4.19 -0.96
N LEU A 17 -16.85 -3.64 0.16
CA LEU A 17 -15.96 -4.33 1.09
C LEU A 17 -16.73 -5.30 2.00
N SER A 18 -18.06 -5.27 1.98
CA SER A 18 -18.92 -6.29 2.58
C SER A 18 -18.95 -7.61 1.81
N ALA A 19 -18.45 -7.67 0.56
CA ALA A 19 -18.38 -8.91 -0.23
C ALA A 19 -17.12 -9.75 0.04
N LEU A 20 -16.19 -9.27 0.86
CA LEU A 20 -15.05 -10.05 1.36
C LEU A 20 -15.35 -10.76 2.69
N GLY A 21 -16.63 -10.99 2.98
CA GLY A 21 -17.08 -12.08 3.85
C GLY A 21 -16.83 -13.43 3.18
N GLY A 22 -15.56 -13.76 2.95
CA GLY A 22 -15.12 -15.03 2.37
C GLY A 22 -15.26 -16.14 3.40
N GLY A 23 -16.27 -16.99 3.20
CA GLY A 23 -16.69 -18.03 4.12
C GLY A 23 -15.63 -19.04 4.56
N GLU A 24 -15.95 -19.71 5.66
CA GLU A 24 -15.20 -20.85 6.20
C GLU A 24 -14.97 -21.93 5.14
N LYS A 25 -13.78 -21.94 4.56
CA LYS A 25 -13.28 -23.05 3.74
C LYS A 25 -12.83 -24.15 4.69
N LYS A 26 -13.73 -25.07 5.04
CA LYS A 26 -13.37 -26.36 5.66
C LYS A 26 -12.38 -27.05 4.71
N ALA A 27 -11.12 -27.17 5.13
CA ALA A 27 -10.07 -27.78 4.33
C ALA A 27 -10.47 -29.22 3.97
N SER A 28 -10.43 -29.54 2.68
CA SER A 28 -10.64 -30.90 2.17
C SER A 28 -9.67 -31.88 2.86
N PRO A 29 -10.11 -33.09 3.25
CA PRO A 29 -9.35 -34.02 4.10
C PRO A 29 -8.08 -34.62 3.47
N ARG A 30 -7.59 -34.10 2.35
CA ARG A 30 -6.30 -34.50 1.76
C ARG A 30 -5.55 -33.29 1.21
N ALA A 31 -4.84 -32.58 2.08
CA ALA A 31 -3.76 -31.69 1.65
C ALA A 31 -2.69 -32.54 0.91
N MET A 32 -2.18 -32.03 -0.22
CA MET A 32 -1.17 -32.71 -1.03
C MET A 32 0.13 -32.83 -0.24
N ARG A 33 0.71 -34.04 -0.17
CA ARG A 33 1.86 -34.34 0.70
C ARG A 33 3.12 -33.53 0.36
N TYR A 34 3.33 -33.22 -0.92
CA TYR A 34 4.42 -32.37 -1.38
C TYR A 34 3.90 -31.33 -2.37
N PRO A 35 3.78 -30.06 -1.96
CA PRO A 35 3.38 -28.99 -2.87
C PRO A 35 4.52 -28.60 -3.81
N TYR A 36 4.46 -29.08 -5.06
CA TYR A 36 5.47 -28.77 -6.10
C TYR A 36 5.23 -27.43 -6.80
N THR A 37 4.00 -26.91 -6.79
CA THR A 37 3.68 -25.60 -7.34
C THR A 37 3.70 -24.53 -6.25
N PHE A 38 4.12 -23.32 -6.62
CA PHE A 38 4.17 -22.18 -5.69
C PHE A 38 2.79 -21.85 -5.10
N THR A 39 1.74 -21.97 -5.91
CA THR A 39 0.35 -21.79 -5.47
C THR A 39 -0.08 -22.84 -4.44
N ALA A 40 0.32 -24.11 -4.60
CA ALA A 40 0.04 -25.16 -3.62
C ALA A 40 0.76 -24.92 -2.29
N LYS A 41 1.98 -24.36 -2.32
CA LYS A 41 2.73 -23.99 -1.10
C LYS A 41 2.03 -22.88 -0.33
N ILE A 42 1.48 -21.89 -1.03
CA ILE A 42 0.70 -20.80 -0.44
C ILE A 42 -0.54 -21.38 0.23
N VAL A 43 -1.37 -22.14 -0.48
CA VAL A 43 -2.64 -22.67 0.08
C VAL A 43 -2.41 -23.56 1.30
N GLN A 44 -1.31 -24.31 1.33
CA GLN A 44 -0.97 -25.19 2.46
C GLN A 44 -0.27 -24.46 3.62
N PHE A 45 0.19 -23.23 3.42
CA PHE A 45 0.86 -22.49 4.46
C PHE A 45 -0.13 -22.16 5.58
N PRO A 46 0.18 -22.48 6.86
CA PRO A 46 -0.75 -22.27 7.96
C PRO A 46 -0.77 -20.80 8.39
N TYR A 47 -1.35 -19.93 7.56
CA TYR A 47 -1.40 -18.48 7.77
C TYR A 47 -1.96 -18.11 9.15
N MET A 48 -3.07 -18.73 9.55
CA MET A 48 -3.70 -18.47 10.84
C MET A 48 -2.81 -18.80 12.04
N HIS A 49 -1.94 -19.81 11.93
CA HIS A 49 -1.02 -20.18 13.00
C HIS A 49 0.03 -19.07 13.21
N TYR A 50 0.65 -18.60 12.12
CA TYR A 50 1.63 -17.50 12.20
C TYR A 50 1.00 -16.19 12.65
N PHE A 51 -0.22 -15.86 12.22
CA PHE A 51 -0.92 -14.67 12.70
C PHE A 51 -1.29 -14.71 14.19
N LYS A 52 -1.50 -15.89 14.78
CA LYS A 52 -1.81 -16.01 16.21
C LYS A 52 -0.56 -16.00 17.08
N HIS A 53 0.49 -16.70 16.66
CA HIS A 53 1.67 -16.94 17.51
C HIS A 53 2.84 -15.98 17.24
N SER A 54 2.96 -15.45 16.02
CA SER A 54 4.06 -14.54 15.68
C SER A 54 3.59 -13.10 15.71
N TRP A 55 4.14 -12.34 16.66
CA TRP A 55 3.94 -10.90 16.77
C TRP A 55 4.35 -10.19 15.48
N MET A 56 5.48 -10.57 14.87
CA MET A 56 5.99 -9.94 13.65
C MET A 56 4.96 -9.92 12.51
N TYR A 57 4.32 -11.06 12.21
CA TYR A 57 3.35 -11.14 11.10
C TYR A 57 2.10 -10.28 11.36
N ARG A 58 1.66 -10.15 12.61
CA ARG A 58 0.53 -9.27 12.98
C ARG A 58 0.86 -7.81 12.69
N TYR A 59 1.96 -7.31 13.25
CA TYR A 59 2.31 -5.89 13.13
C TYR A 59 2.75 -5.54 11.72
N TYR A 60 3.41 -6.45 11.00
CA TYR A 60 3.74 -6.25 9.60
C TYR A 60 2.47 -6.08 8.74
N SER A 61 1.47 -6.94 8.93
CA SER A 61 0.20 -6.82 8.20
C SER A 61 -0.53 -5.51 8.51
N TYR A 62 -0.56 -5.09 9.79
CA TYR A 62 -1.16 -3.81 10.17
C TYR A 62 -0.39 -2.62 9.61
N ALA A 63 0.94 -2.64 9.65
CA ALA A 63 1.79 -1.60 9.10
C ALA A 63 1.57 -1.46 7.59
N LEU A 64 1.47 -2.56 6.85
CA LEU A 64 1.15 -2.52 5.42
C LEU A 64 -0.23 -1.92 5.15
N ILE A 65 -1.26 -2.38 5.88
CA ILE A 65 -2.63 -1.87 5.71
C ILE A 65 -2.73 -0.38 6.03
N ILE A 66 -2.00 0.11 7.04
CA ILE A 66 -2.03 1.53 7.44
C ILE A 66 -1.17 2.38 6.50
N SER A 67 -0.01 1.90 6.08
CA SER A 67 0.92 2.66 5.25
C SER A 67 0.43 2.83 3.80
N LEU A 68 -0.23 1.82 3.22
CA LEU A 68 -0.78 1.88 1.86
C LEU A 68 -1.68 3.11 1.61
N PRO A 69 -2.73 3.39 2.41
CA PRO A 69 -3.58 4.57 2.21
C PRO A 69 -2.85 5.87 2.54
N ILE A 70 -1.92 5.87 3.50
CA ILE A 70 -1.11 7.05 3.84
C ILE A 70 -0.26 7.46 2.63
N PHE A 71 0.48 6.50 2.07
CA PHE A 71 1.31 6.75 0.90
C PHE A 71 0.47 7.13 -0.32
N TRP A 72 -0.68 6.50 -0.53
CA TRP A 72 -1.56 6.88 -1.64
C TRP A 72 -2.04 8.34 -1.52
N LYS A 73 -2.39 8.80 -0.32
CA LYS A 73 -2.78 10.20 -0.09
C LYS A 73 -1.63 11.18 -0.31
N ILE A 74 -0.42 10.82 0.10
CA ILE A 74 0.78 11.62 -0.16
C ILE A 74 1.06 11.68 -1.66
N GLN A 75 0.99 10.55 -2.36
CA GLN A 75 1.22 10.46 -3.80
C GLN A 75 0.24 11.32 -4.61
N CYS A 76 -1.05 11.29 -4.25
CA CYS A 76 -2.05 12.15 -4.90
C CYS A 76 -1.80 13.64 -4.67
N LYS A 77 -1.26 14.03 -3.52
CA LYS A 77 -0.89 15.43 -3.24
C LYS A 77 0.39 15.84 -3.97
N ALA A 78 1.40 14.96 -3.99
CA ALA A 78 2.66 15.20 -4.66
C ALA A 78 2.48 15.35 -6.18
N ASN A 79 1.58 14.58 -6.80
CA ASN A 79 1.26 14.65 -8.23
C ASN A 79 0.14 15.64 -8.56
N SER A 80 -0.22 16.55 -7.64
CA SER A 80 -1.17 17.62 -7.97
C SER A 80 -0.56 18.54 -9.04
N PRO A 81 -1.36 19.04 -10.01
CA PRO A 81 -0.84 19.80 -11.15
C PRO A 81 -0.08 21.06 -10.72
N GLU A 82 -0.49 21.70 -9.63
CA GLU A 82 0.21 22.85 -9.04
C GLU A 82 1.59 22.49 -8.50
N ASN A 83 1.77 21.30 -7.93
CA ASN A 83 3.06 20.87 -7.39
C ASN A 83 4.02 20.45 -8.52
N VAL A 84 3.49 19.87 -9.60
CA VAL A 84 4.26 19.54 -10.79
C VAL A 84 4.80 20.82 -11.46
N ALA A 85 3.94 21.84 -11.64
CA ALA A 85 4.37 23.12 -12.22
C ALA A 85 5.48 23.79 -11.39
N LYS A 86 5.34 23.80 -10.05
CA LYS A 86 6.38 24.33 -9.16
C LYS A 86 7.70 23.55 -9.23
N TRP A 87 7.62 22.22 -9.38
CA TRP A 87 8.78 21.36 -9.52
C TRP A 87 9.52 21.60 -10.84
N GLU A 88 8.79 21.81 -11.94
CA GLU A 88 9.36 22.17 -13.23
C GLU A 88 10.07 23.52 -13.20
N GLU A 89 9.47 24.52 -12.54
CA GLU A 89 10.09 25.83 -12.35
C GLU A 89 11.38 25.77 -11.50
N GLN A 90 11.40 24.94 -10.45
CA GLN A 90 12.60 24.73 -9.63
C GLN A 90 13.70 24.04 -10.45
N LYS A 91 13.36 22.97 -11.19
CA LYS A 91 14.31 22.28 -12.06
C LYS A 91 14.96 23.22 -13.09
N ARG A 92 14.19 24.12 -13.69
CA ARG A 92 14.74 25.11 -14.63
C ARG A 92 15.77 26.02 -13.95
N LYS A 93 15.43 26.55 -12.77
CA LYS A 93 16.35 27.42 -11.99
C LYS A 93 17.60 26.69 -11.52
N ASP A 94 17.48 25.42 -11.16
CA ASP A 94 18.63 24.64 -10.71
C ASP A 94 19.53 24.25 -11.88
N HIS A 95 18.97 23.93 -13.05
CA HIS A 95 19.75 23.75 -14.28
C HIS A 95 20.53 25.02 -14.66
N GLU A 96 19.89 26.19 -14.61
CA GLU A 96 20.55 27.48 -14.87
C GLU A 96 21.71 27.75 -13.90
N LYS A 97 21.55 27.37 -12.62
CA LYS A 97 22.63 27.50 -11.62
C LYS A 97 23.75 26.50 -11.84
N ASP A 98 23.42 25.26 -12.20
CA ASP A 98 24.40 24.21 -12.48
C ASP A 98 25.20 24.55 -13.76
N GLU A 99 24.55 25.09 -14.78
CA GLU A 99 25.20 25.64 -15.98
C GLU A 99 26.11 26.83 -15.66
N ALA A 100 25.66 27.76 -14.81
CA ALA A 100 26.48 28.88 -14.37
C ALA A 100 27.68 28.43 -13.51
N ALA A 101 27.51 27.38 -12.68
CA ALA A 101 28.59 26.80 -11.88
C ALA A 101 29.60 26.03 -12.75
N ALA A 102 29.13 25.32 -13.79
CA ALA A 102 29.99 24.66 -14.76
C ALA A 102 30.80 25.68 -15.59
N ALA A 103 30.17 26.75 -16.06
CA ALA A 103 30.87 27.83 -16.76
C ALA A 103 31.91 28.55 -15.88
N ALA A 104 31.66 28.66 -14.57
CA ALA A 104 32.62 29.24 -13.63
C ALA A 104 33.80 28.32 -13.27
N HIS A 105 33.66 27.01 -13.46
CA HIS A 105 34.73 26.03 -13.19
C HIS A 105 35.72 25.88 -14.36
N ASP A 106 35.34 26.30 -15.57
CA ASP A 106 36.19 26.26 -16.77
C ASP A 106 37.02 27.55 -17.00
N HIS A 107 37.03 28.49 -16.04
CA HIS A 107 37.82 29.74 -16.06
C HIS A 107 39.04 29.73 -15.14
#